data_AF-A0A1G7VR19-F1
#
_entry.id   AF-A0A1G7VR19-F1
#
_cell.length_a   1.000
_cell.length_b   1.000
_cell.length_c   1.000
_cell.angle_alpha   90.00
_cell.angle_beta   90.00
_cell.angle_gamma   90.00
#
_symmetry.space_group_name_H-M   'P 1'
#
loop_
_entity.id
_entity.type
_entity.pdbx_description
1 polymer ?
#
loop_
_entity_poly.entity_id
_entity_poly.type
_entity_poly.pdbx_seq_one_letter_code
_entity_poly.pdbx_strand_id
1 'polypeptide(L)'
;MDAYANKYLIKIIQTEYKKPLSPGEQDFSPYVSRYRGWFNLLVQDSRGEITSRVSINNYFGNEDLAFGGPIDLVFNDYNQDGDEDFAIGRPRKDSPEFQYVLFSINSEGRVYNLPAGGYKEDGFIYSAGTNATFTSDNGENRIVVTLCDLIKKYVRGKYLWNGNKYVFSN
;
A
#
# COMPACT_ATOMS: atom_id res chain seq x y z
N MET A 1 -3.60 -7.59 -12.34
CA MET A 1 -2.18 -7.20 -12.12
C MET A 1 -1.63 -8.27 -11.23
N ASP A 2 -0.52 -8.87 -11.63
CA ASP A 2 -0.08 -10.17 -11.13
C ASP A 2 1.33 -10.03 -10.57
N ALA A 3 1.58 -10.59 -9.37
CA ALA A 3 2.88 -10.61 -8.71
C ALA A 3 3.07 -11.96 -8.00
N TYR A 4 4.30 -12.29 -7.60
CA TYR A 4 4.61 -13.52 -6.89
C TYR A 4 5.23 -13.23 -5.53
N ALA A 5 4.78 -13.98 -4.53
CA ALA A 5 5.28 -14.01 -3.17
C ALA A 5 5.48 -15.48 -2.79
N ASN A 6 6.73 -15.91 -2.60
CA ASN A 6 7.08 -17.32 -2.49
C ASN A 6 6.49 -18.20 -3.61
N LYS A 7 5.57 -19.12 -3.26
CA LYS A 7 4.85 -20.04 -4.17
C LYS A 7 3.47 -19.53 -4.61
N TYR A 8 3.09 -18.33 -4.17
CA TYR A 8 1.75 -17.78 -4.38
C TYR A 8 1.73 -16.75 -5.50
N LEU A 9 0.68 -16.82 -6.30
CA LEU A 9 0.33 -15.79 -7.28
C LEU A 9 -0.62 -14.80 -6.63
N ILE A 10 -0.21 -13.54 -6.58
CA ILE A 10 -0.99 -12.44 -6.03
C ILE A 10 -1.61 -11.65 -7.18
N LYS A 11 -2.92 -11.45 -7.14
CA LYS A 11 -3.66 -10.70 -8.15
C LYS A 11 -4.43 -9.56 -7.53
N ILE A 12 -4.29 -8.36 -8.09
CA ILE A 12 -5.24 -7.29 -7.86
C ILE A 12 -6.26 -7.31 -9.00
N ILE A 13 -7.53 -7.51 -8.63
CA ILE A 13 -8.67 -7.50 -9.54
C ILE A 13 -9.61 -6.36 -9.20
N GLN A 14 -10.16 -5.74 -10.22
CA GLN A 14 -11.23 -4.76 -10.07
C GLN A 14 -12.57 -5.52 -9.96
N THR A 15 -13.30 -5.31 -8.87
CA THR A 15 -14.60 -5.96 -8.60
C THR A 15 -15.79 -5.07 -8.89
N GLU A 16 -15.61 -3.75 -8.76
CA GLU A 16 -16.60 -2.77 -9.23
C GLU A 16 -15.92 -1.74 -10.11
N TYR A 17 -16.49 -1.52 -11.29
CA TYR A 17 -15.99 -0.56 -12.25
C TYR A 17 -16.69 0.79 -12.10
N LYS A 18 -15.90 1.85 -12.05
CA LYS A 18 -16.33 3.23 -12.23
C LYS A 18 -15.64 3.80 -13.45
N LYS A 19 -16.37 4.64 -14.18
CA LYS A 19 -15.85 5.31 -15.37
C LYS A 19 -14.56 6.11 -15.01
N PRO A 20 -13.44 5.86 -15.71
CA PRO A 20 -12.26 6.72 -15.72
C PRO A 20 -12.63 8.20 -15.89
N LEU A 21 -11.91 9.07 -15.18
CA LEU A 21 -12.05 10.50 -15.43
C LEU A 21 -11.25 10.87 -16.69
N SER A 22 -11.73 11.87 -17.41
CA SER A 22 -11.19 12.39 -18.66
C SER A 22 -10.67 13.81 -18.46
N PRO A 23 -9.70 14.27 -19.26
CA PRO A 23 -9.23 15.65 -19.19
C PRO A 23 -10.39 16.65 -19.28
N GLY A 24 -10.49 17.55 -18.30
CA GLY A 24 -11.57 18.55 -18.19
C GLY A 24 -12.69 18.18 -17.21
N GLU A 25 -12.76 16.93 -16.75
CA GLU A 25 -13.64 16.56 -15.63
C GLU A 25 -13.03 17.02 -14.30
N GLN A 26 -13.89 17.42 -13.35
CA GLN A 26 -13.50 17.77 -11.99
C GLN A 26 -12.76 16.59 -11.34
N ASP A 27 -11.67 16.87 -10.63
CA ASP A 27 -10.79 15.89 -9.97
C ASP A 27 -10.00 14.95 -10.93
N PHE A 28 -9.97 15.24 -12.23
CA PHE A 28 -9.08 14.51 -13.15
C PHE A 28 -7.61 14.66 -12.74
N SER A 29 -6.90 13.54 -12.66
CA SER A 29 -5.45 13.51 -12.52
C SER A 29 -4.87 12.25 -13.17
N PRO A 30 -3.79 12.35 -13.95
CA PRO A 30 -3.19 11.21 -14.63
C PRO A 30 -2.75 10.10 -13.67
N TYR A 31 -2.55 10.41 -12.38
CA TYR A 31 -2.14 9.47 -11.34
C TYR A 31 -3.29 8.66 -10.71
N VAL A 32 -4.55 9.00 -11.00
CA VAL A 32 -5.73 8.34 -10.39
C VAL A 32 -6.84 8.02 -11.40
N SER A 33 -6.76 8.54 -12.62
CA SER A 33 -7.93 8.52 -13.51
C SER A 33 -8.06 7.27 -14.40
N ARG A 34 -7.17 6.26 -14.35
CA ARG A 34 -7.23 5.11 -15.28
C ARG A 34 -8.08 3.93 -14.80
N TYR A 35 -7.90 3.50 -13.55
CA TYR A 35 -8.69 2.42 -12.94
C TYR A 35 -9.42 2.99 -11.74
N ARG A 36 -10.76 2.89 -11.71
CA ARG A 36 -11.57 3.46 -10.63
C ARG A 36 -12.64 2.49 -10.13
N GLY A 37 -12.84 2.42 -8.82
CA GLY A 37 -13.90 1.62 -8.19
C GLY A 37 -13.38 0.72 -7.07
N TRP A 38 -13.90 -0.51 -7.00
CA TRP A 38 -13.54 -1.47 -5.96
C TRP A 38 -12.55 -2.50 -6.45
N PHE A 39 -11.63 -2.87 -5.57
CA PHE A 39 -10.55 -3.79 -5.86
C PHE A 39 -10.39 -4.83 -4.76
N ASN A 40 -10.20 -6.07 -5.19
CA ASN A 40 -9.81 -7.15 -4.32
C ASN A 40 -8.38 -7.58 -4.62
N LEU A 41 -7.62 -7.83 -3.55
CA LEU A 41 -6.40 -8.62 -3.58
C LEU A 41 -6.78 -10.10 -3.45
N LEU A 42 -6.31 -10.93 -4.38
CA LEU A 42 -6.45 -12.38 -4.35
C LEU A 42 -5.07 -13.01 -4.20
N VAL A 43 -4.99 -14.07 -3.40
CA VAL A 43 -3.82 -14.93 -3.30
C VAL A 43 -4.20 -16.32 -3.76
N GLN A 44 -3.41 -16.86 -4.66
CA GLN A 44 -3.65 -18.12 -5.34
C GLN A 44 -2.46 -19.07 -5.16
N ASP A 45 -2.70 -20.30 -4.73
CA ASP A 45 -1.65 -21.33 -4.60
C ASP A 45 -1.24 -21.91 -5.97
N SER A 46 -0.24 -22.80 -5.97
CA SER A 46 0.29 -23.42 -7.19
C SER A 46 -0.69 -24.36 -7.90
N ARG A 47 -1.80 -24.76 -7.25
CA ARG A 47 -2.88 -25.57 -7.86
C ARG A 47 -3.98 -24.68 -8.42
N GLY A 48 -3.92 -23.39 -8.16
CA GLY A 48 -4.92 -22.43 -8.58
C GLY A 48 -6.01 -22.14 -7.54
N GLU A 49 -5.89 -22.67 -6.32
CA GLU A 49 -6.87 -22.43 -5.25
C GLU A 49 -6.66 -21.06 -4.60
N ILE A 50 -7.76 -20.35 -4.32
CA ILE A 50 -7.71 -19.04 -3.66
C ILE A 50 -7.57 -19.23 -2.16
N THR A 51 -6.41 -18.87 -1.60
CA THR A 51 -6.13 -18.95 -0.16
C THR A 51 -6.52 -17.69 0.60
N SER A 52 -6.57 -16.53 -0.08
CA SER A 52 -6.99 -15.28 0.52
C SER A 52 -7.69 -14.36 -0.48
N ARG A 53 -8.67 -13.61 0.00
CA ARG A 53 -9.38 -12.56 -0.73
C ARG A 53 -9.62 -11.39 0.21
N VAL A 54 -9.06 -10.23 -0.12
CA VAL A 54 -9.10 -9.03 0.71
C VAL A 54 -9.64 -7.85 -0.11
N SER A 55 -10.67 -7.17 0.39
CA SER A 55 -11.14 -5.89 -0.18
C SER A 55 -10.17 -4.78 0.20
N ILE A 56 -9.48 -4.22 -0.79
CA ILE A 56 -8.47 -3.18 -0.59
C ILE A 56 -9.15 -1.89 -0.11
N ASN A 57 -10.32 -1.57 -0.67
CA ASN A 57 -11.10 -0.38 -0.35
C ASN A 57 -11.44 -0.26 1.15
N ASN A 58 -11.59 -1.39 1.85
CA ASN A 58 -11.89 -1.39 3.29
C ASN A 58 -10.77 -0.74 4.12
N TYR A 59 -9.53 -0.75 3.62
CA TYR A 59 -8.39 -0.11 4.27
C TYR A 59 -8.20 1.36 3.88
N PHE A 60 -9.03 1.86 2.97
CA PHE A 60 -9.03 3.25 2.50
C PHE A 60 -10.39 3.92 2.74
N GLY A 61 -11.01 3.61 3.89
CA GLY A 61 -12.25 4.26 4.33
C GLY A 61 -13.54 3.74 3.68
N ASN A 62 -13.50 2.59 2.99
CA ASN A 62 -14.62 2.05 2.20
C ASN A 62 -15.06 2.96 1.04
N GLU A 63 -14.12 3.70 0.47
CA GLU A 63 -14.34 4.59 -0.67
C GLU A 63 -13.91 3.93 -1.99
N ASP A 64 -14.39 4.45 -3.12
CA ASP A 64 -13.84 4.10 -4.44
C ASP A 64 -12.35 4.44 -4.51
N LEU A 65 -11.54 3.48 -4.95
CA LEU A 65 -10.12 3.67 -5.20
C LEU A 65 -9.88 4.06 -6.65
N ALA A 66 -8.74 4.71 -6.87
CA ALA A 66 -8.40 5.31 -8.14
C ALA A 66 -6.89 5.19 -8.38
N PHE A 67 -6.51 4.50 -9.45
CA PHE A 67 -5.10 4.24 -9.80
C PHE A 67 -4.81 4.74 -11.23
N GLY A 68 -3.66 5.40 -11.39
CA GLY A 68 -3.18 5.93 -12.66
C GLY A 68 -2.54 4.90 -13.57
N GLY A 69 -2.30 3.69 -13.08
CA GLY A 69 -1.64 2.61 -13.81
C GLY A 69 -1.60 1.30 -13.03
N PRO A 70 -0.81 0.33 -13.49
CA PRO A 70 -0.47 -0.87 -12.73
C PRO A 70 -0.02 -0.56 -11.31
N ILE A 71 -0.46 -1.40 -10.36
CA ILE A 71 0.02 -1.40 -8.98
C ILE A 71 1.16 -2.40 -8.94
N ASP A 72 2.38 -1.89 -8.84
CA ASP A 72 3.56 -2.72 -8.68
C ASP A 72 3.68 -3.14 -7.21
N LEU A 73 3.69 -4.45 -6.98
CA LEU A 73 3.90 -5.03 -5.65
C LEU A 73 5.38 -5.37 -5.50
N VAL A 74 5.99 -4.78 -4.48
CA VAL A 74 7.39 -5.04 -4.10
C VAL A 74 7.38 -5.65 -2.70
N PHE A 75 8.00 -6.82 -2.59
CA PHE A 75 8.01 -7.62 -1.36
C PHE A 75 9.30 -7.41 -0.57
N ASN A 76 9.17 -7.31 0.74
CA ASN A 76 10.27 -7.27 1.71
C ASN A 76 9.75 -7.70 3.08
N ASP A 77 10.58 -8.17 3.99
CA ASP A 77 10.19 -8.46 5.38
C ASP A 77 10.52 -7.23 6.24
N TYR A 78 9.58 -6.29 6.35
CA TYR A 78 9.84 -5.02 7.02
C TYR A 78 9.84 -5.18 8.55
N ASN A 79 8.99 -6.05 9.10
CA ASN A 79 8.84 -6.26 10.53
C ASN A 79 9.71 -7.42 11.08
N GLN A 80 10.43 -8.12 10.21
CA GLN A 80 11.35 -9.23 10.51
C GLN A 80 10.66 -10.42 11.19
N ASP A 81 9.42 -10.72 10.81
CA ASP A 81 8.69 -11.88 11.32
C ASP A 81 8.78 -13.13 10.42
N GLY A 82 9.44 -13.00 9.26
CA GLY A 82 9.64 -14.07 8.29
C GLY A 82 8.55 -14.16 7.23
N ASP A 83 7.49 -13.37 7.31
CA ASP A 83 6.48 -13.23 6.26
C ASP A 83 6.88 -12.14 5.24
N GLU A 84 6.34 -12.22 4.02
CA GLU A 84 6.61 -11.21 3.00
C GLU A 84 5.62 -10.04 3.13
N ASP A 85 6.13 -8.83 3.30
CA ASP A 85 5.33 -7.61 3.37
C ASP A 85 5.33 -6.86 2.04
N PHE A 86 4.24 -6.16 1.76
CA PHE A 86 4.09 -5.31 0.59
C PHE A 86 3.13 -4.16 0.87
N ALA A 87 3.31 -3.06 0.14
CA ALA A 87 2.49 -1.86 0.30
C ALA A 87 1.61 -1.59 -0.91
N ILE A 88 0.39 -1.11 -0.67
CA ILE A 88 -0.49 -0.56 -1.70
C ILE A 88 -0.74 0.90 -1.35
N GLY A 89 -0.48 1.80 -2.30
CA GLY A 89 -0.54 3.24 -2.09
C GLY A 89 -1.56 3.94 -2.98
N ARG A 90 -2.11 5.05 -2.48
CA ARG A 90 -2.82 6.04 -3.29
C ARG A 90 -2.28 7.44 -3.02
N PRO A 91 -2.27 8.35 -4.01
CA PRO A 91 -1.92 9.74 -3.75
C PRO A 91 -2.93 10.36 -2.78
N ARG A 92 -2.46 11.20 -1.88
CA ARG A 92 -3.34 11.94 -0.97
C ARG A 92 -3.83 13.22 -1.63
N LYS A 93 -5.11 13.54 -1.43
CA LYS A 93 -5.66 14.82 -1.90
C LYS A 93 -4.93 15.98 -1.23
N ASP A 94 -4.64 17.02 -2.01
CA ASP A 94 -4.00 18.26 -1.55
C ASP A 94 -2.66 18.07 -0.82
N SER A 95 -1.91 17.02 -1.18
CA SER A 95 -0.60 16.74 -0.60
C SER A 95 0.33 16.10 -1.63
N PRO A 96 1.64 16.41 -1.60
CA PRO A 96 2.63 15.72 -2.43
C PRO A 96 2.97 14.32 -1.90
N GLU A 97 2.36 13.90 -0.79
CA GLU A 97 2.57 12.57 -0.20
C GLU A 97 1.51 11.57 -0.67
N PHE A 98 1.95 10.33 -0.77
CA PHE A 98 1.11 9.15 -0.90
C PHE A 98 0.84 8.59 0.49
N GLN A 99 -0.31 7.93 0.63
CA GLN A 99 -0.66 7.13 1.79
C GLN A 99 -0.68 5.66 1.40
N TYR A 100 -0.01 4.85 2.19
CA TYR A 100 0.21 3.43 1.93
C TYR A 100 -0.37 2.60 3.06
N VAL A 101 -1.08 1.54 2.68
CA VAL A 101 -1.47 0.45 3.59
C VAL A 101 -0.46 -0.68 3.41
N LEU A 102 0.05 -1.18 4.53
CA LEU A 102 0.99 -2.29 4.54
C LEU A 102 0.25 -3.60 4.80
N PHE A 103 0.58 -4.61 4.01
CA PHE A 103 0.05 -5.96 4.12
C PHE A 103 1.21 -6.93 4.28
N SER A 104 0.92 -8.09 4.86
CA SER A 104 1.83 -9.23 4.96
C SER A 104 1.12 -10.49 4.46
N ILE A 105 1.87 -11.42 3.90
CA ILE A 105 1.40 -12.75 3.46
C ILE A 105 2.20 -13.84 4.17
N ASN A 106 1.50 -14.67 4.92
CA ASN A 106 2.14 -15.77 5.63
C ASN A 106 2.40 -16.99 4.74
N SER A 107 3.13 -17.96 5.30
CA SER A 107 3.45 -19.24 4.63
C SER A 107 2.23 -20.09 4.21
N GLU A 108 1.04 -19.81 4.75
CA GLU A 108 -0.23 -20.44 4.37
C GLU A 108 -0.96 -19.70 3.23
N GLY A 109 -0.42 -18.55 2.79
CA GLY A 109 -1.02 -17.70 1.77
C GLY A 109 -2.16 -16.83 2.29
N ARG A 110 -2.21 -16.59 3.60
CA ARG A 110 -3.18 -15.69 4.24
C ARG A 110 -2.62 -14.27 4.27
N VAL A 111 -3.38 -13.33 3.74
CA VAL A 111 -3.06 -11.90 3.82
C VAL A 111 -3.63 -11.30 5.10
N TYR A 112 -2.84 -10.46 5.75
CA TYR A 112 -3.26 -9.64 6.87
C TYR A 112 -2.63 -8.24 6.79
N ASN A 113 -3.20 -7.27 7.49
CA ASN A 113 -2.69 -5.91 7.53
C ASN A 113 -1.65 -5.75 8.63
N LEU A 114 -0.59 -4.98 8.34
CA LEU A 114 0.34 -4.46 9.32
C LEU A 114 -0.05 -3.00 9.62
N PRO A 115 -0.68 -2.71 10.77
CA PRO A 115 -1.17 -1.37 11.04
C PRO A 115 -0.02 -0.37 11.20
N ALA A 116 -0.28 0.88 10.86
CA ALA A 116 0.62 2.00 11.07
C ALA A 116 -0.10 3.13 11.80
N GLY A 117 0.64 4.03 12.45
CA GLY A 117 0.03 5.20 13.08
C GLY A 117 1.04 6.17 13.67
N GLY A 118 0.52 7.26 14.25
CA GLY A 118 1.33 8.30 14.87
C GLY A 118 1.80 9.42 13.91
N TYR A 119 1.41 9.38 12.63
CA TYR A 119 1.60 10.48 11.69
C TYR A 119 0.35 10.63 10.83
N LYS A 120 -0.30 11.80 10.93
CA LYS A 120 -1.58 12.12 10.26
C LYS A 120 -2.69 11.15 10.65
N GLU A 121 -3.14 10.28 9.75
CA GLU A 121 -4.22 9.33 10.01
C GLU A 121 -3.65 7.95 10.33
N ASP A 122 -4.23 7.29 11.35
CA ASP A 122 -3.88 5.92 11.68
C ASP A 122 -4.33 4.96 10.56
N GLY A 123 -3.58 3.87 10.40
CA GLY A 123 -3.74 2.89 9.31
C GLY A 123 -2.77 3.09 8.15
N PHE A 124 -2.06 4.23 8.07
CA PHE A 124 -1.23 4.58 6.92
C PHE A 124 0.24 4.86 7.25
N ILE A 125 1.10 4.46 6.32
CA ILE A 125 2.46 4.96 6.15
C ILE A 125 2.40 6.10 5.11
N TYR A 126 3.00 7.24 5.41
CA TYR A 126 3.06 8.37 4.47
C TYR A 126 4.45 8.52 3.88
N SER A 127 4.51 8.80 2.57
CA SER A 127 5.77 9.11 1.89
C SER A 127 5.51 9.99 0.67
N ALA A 128 6.38 10.97 0.44
CA ALA A 128 6.46 11.74 -0.79
C ALA A 128 7.20 10.99 -1.91
N GLY A 129 7.83 9.86 -1.61
CA GLY A 129 8.26 8.91 -2.64
C GLY A 129 7.04 8.28 -3.31
N THR A 130 7.09 8.12 -4.62
CA THR A 130 5.97 7.54 -5.40
C THR A 130 5.99 6.01 -5.43
N ASN A 131 7.09 5.39 -4.99
CA ASN A 131 7.28 3.95 -5.08
C ASN A 131 6.85 3.27 -3.78
N ALA A 132 6.20 2.12 -3.88
CA ALA A 132 5.77 1.30 -2.74
C ALA A 132 6.91 0.48 -2.10
N THR A 133 8.16 0.91 -2.28
CA THR A 133 9.35 0.27 -1.73
C THR A 133 9.92 1.17 -0.65
N PHE A 134 9.98 0.65 0.57
CA PHE A 134 10.59 1.35 1.69
C PHE A 134 11.99 0.83 1.94
N THR A 135 12.86 1.70 2.45
CA THR A 135 14.17 1.26 2.92
C THR A 135 14.02 0.67 4.32
N SER A 136 14.31 -0.63 4.45
CA SER A 136 14.70 -1.24 5.72
C SER A 136 16.19 -0.97 5.93
N ASP A 137 16.59 -0.59 7.14
CA ASP A 137 18.01 -0.46 7.46
C ASP A 137 18.41 -1.66 8.32
N ASN A 138 19.54 -2.27 7.98
CA ASN A 138 20.00 -3.52 8.57
C ASN A 138 20.11 -3.40 10.10
N GLY A 139 19.12 -3.95 10.82
CA GLY A 139 19.15 -4.11 12.28
C GLY A 139 17.99 -3.49 13.06
N GLU A 140 17.11 -2.70 12.45
CA GLU A 140 15.91 -2.18 13.11
C GLU A 140 14.66 -2.51 12.27
N ASN A 141 13.60 -3.00 12.92
CA ASN A 141 12.26 -3.22 12.33
C ASN A 141 11.63 -1.85 11.99
N ARG A 142 12.18 -1.20 10.96
CA ARG A 142 11.88 0.19 10.63
C ARG A 142 11.64 0.40 9.15
N ILE A 143 10.68 1.27 8.88
CA ILE A 143 10.38 1.80 7.55
C ILE A 143 10.86 3.25 7.51
N VAL A 144 11.78 3.54 6.59
CA VAL A 144 12.23 4.91 6.32
C VAL A 144 11.44 5.50 5.16
N VAL A 145 10.97 6.73 5.34
CA VAL A 145 10.19 7.47 4.34
C VAL A 145 10.74 8.87 4.10
N THR A 146 10.39 9.44 2.95
CA THR A 146 10.58 10.86 2.70
C THR A 146 9.25 11.56 2.95
N LEU A 147 9.21 12.57 3.80
CA LEU A 147 8.01 13.36 4.09
C LEU A 147 8.14 14.75 3.48
N CYS A 148 7.02 15.41 3.22
CA CYS A 148 6.99 16.79 2.74
C CYS A 148 6.42 17.69 3.83
N ASP A 149 7.23 18.63 4.32
CA ASP A 149 6.81 19.57 5.35
C ASP A 149 5.86 20.67 4.79
N LEU A 150 5.32 21.50 5.68
CA LEU A 150 4.35 22.55 5.34
C LEU A 150 4.93 23.64 4.41
N ILE A 151 6.26 23.73 4.28
CA ILE A 151 6.95 24.66 3.38
C ILE A 151 7.57 23.93 2.17
N LYS A 152 7.09 22.71 1.87
CA LYS A 152 7.51 21.85 0.76
C LYS A 152 8.98 21.42 0.78
N LYS A 153 9.62 21.39 1.95
CA LYS A 153 10.91 20.73 2.11
C LYS A 153 10.71 19.25 2.35
N TYR A 154 11.60 18.45 1.76
CA TYR A 154 11.63 17.02 1.97
C TYR A 154 12.50 16.68 3.17
N VAL A 155 11.92 15.97 4.14
CA VAL A 155 12.59 15.52 5.36
C VAL A 155 12.50 14.00 5.48
N ARG A 156 13.45 13.39 6.19
CA ARG A 156 13.42 11.95 6.44
C ARG A 156 12.51 11.68 7.64
N GLY A 157 11.57 10.76 7.48
CA GLY A 157 10.75 10.21 8.56
C GLY A 157 11.04 8.73 8.77
N LYS A 158 10.62 8.19 9.92
CA LYS A 158 10.72 6.75 10.19
C LYS A 158 9.50 6.25 10.95
N TYR A 159 9.12 5.02 10.66
CA TYR A 159 8.16 4.25 11.44
C TYR A 159 8.88 3.06 12.05
N LEU A 160 8.66 2.83 13.34
CA LEU A 160 9.28 1.75 14.09
C LEU A 160 8.22 0.71 14.44
N TRP A 161 8.49 -0.56 14.18
CA TRP A 161 7.66 -1.66 14.63
C TRP A 161 7.78 -1.81 16.15
N ASN A 162 6.66 -1.82 16.86
CA ASN A 162 6.63 -2.00 18.31
C ASN A 162 6.21 -3.41 18.76
N GLY A 163 6.16 -4.38 17.84
CA GLY A 163 5.64 -5.73 18.08
C GLY A 163 4.17 -5.91 17.70
N ASN A 164 3.44 -4.83 17.40
CA ASN A 164 2.03 -4.89 17.01
C ASN A 164 1.65 -3.94 15.87
N LYS A 165 2.27 -2.76 15.80
CA LYS A 165 2.08 -1.79 14.72
C LYS A 165 3.34 -0.99 14.46
N TYR A 166 3.41 -0.40 13.28
CA TYR A 166 4.35 0.65 12.96
C TYR A 166 3.94 1.97 13.61
N VAL A 167 4.84 2.57 14.38
CA VAL A 167 4.63 3.85 15.06
C VAL A 167 5.61 4.88 14.51
N PHE A 168 5.09 6.00 14.05
CA PHE A 168 5.92 7.10 13.59
C PHE A 168 6.82 7.63 14.71
N SER A 169 8.10 7.81 14.41
CA SER A 169 9.09 8.41 15.29
C SER A 169 9.77 9.54 14.54
N ASN A 170 9.70 10.75 15.10
CA ASN A 170 10.56 11.86 14.70
C ASN A 170 12.03 11.59 15.04
#